data_AF-A0A9E2NTK1-F1
#
_entry.id   AF-A0A9E2NTK1-F1
#
_cell.length_a   1.000
_cell.length_b   1.000
_cell.length_c   1.000
_cell.angle_alpha   90.00
_cell.angle_beta   90.00
_cell.angle_gamma   90.00
#
_symmetry.space_group_name_H-M   'P 1'
#
loop_
_entity.id
_entity.type
_entity.pdbx_description
1 polymer ?
#
loop_
_entity_poly.entity_id
_entity_poly.type
_entity_poly.pdbx_seq_one_letter_code
_entity_poly.pdbx_strand_id
1 'polypeptide(L)' 'MTDWISETLYSNGTLKNKLHIHNAQKLSNIEYLRTTIKSIILLDQKPKITSIKDLGKIHK' A
#
# COMPACT_ATOMS: atom_id res chain seq x y z
N MET A 1 -9.74 -17.54 15.52
CA MET A 1 -9.46 -16.97 14.19
C MET A 1 -9.55 -15.47 14.37
N THR A 2 -8.43 -14.75 14.25
CA THR A 2 -8.43 -13.28 14.41
C THR A 2 -9.32 -12.68 13.32
N ASP A 3 -10.19 -11.73 13.70
CA ASP A 3 -11.08 -11.05 12.76
C ASP A 3 -10.29 -10.02 11.95
N TRP A 4 -9.47 -10.54 11.04
CA TRP A 4 -8.59 -9.78 10.15
C TRP A 4 -9.34 -8.72 9.33
N ILE A 5 -10.64 -8.93 9.11
CA ILE A 5 -11.51 -7.98 8.42
C ILE A 5 -11.61 -6.71 9.27
N SER A 6 -11.92 -6.85 10.56
CA SER A 6 -11.95 -5.71 11.49
C SER A 6 -10.59 -5.04 11.68
N GLU A 7 -9.49 -5.79 11.54
CA GLU A 7 -8.12 -5.27 11.67
C GLU A 7 -7.68 -4.46 10.45
N THR A 8 -8.19 -4.79 9.26
CA THR A 8 -7.73 -4.23 7.97
C THR A 8 -8.72 -3.25 7.33
N LEU A 9 -10.02 -3.36 7.64
CA LEU A 9 -11.07 -2.55 7.05
C LEU A 9 -11.75 -1.66 8.10
N TYR A 10 -12.18 -0.48 7.66
CA TYR A 10 -13.21 0.27 8.35
C TYR A 10 -14.57 -0.42 8.19
N SER A 11 -15.54 -0.04 9.00
CA SER A 11 -16.92 -0.58 8.94
C SER A 11 -17.60 -0.40 7.60
N ASN A 12 -17.16 0.57 6.79
CA ASN A 12 -17.66 0.82 5.44
C ASN A 12 -16.89 0.08 4.33
N GLY A 13 -16.02 -0.86 4.69
CA GLY A 13 -15.25 -1.67 3.74
C GLY A 13 -14.02 -0.99 3.12
N THR A 14 -13.72 0.26 3.51
CA THR A 14 -12.49 0.93 3.06
C THR A 14 -11.29 0.44 3.87
N LEU A 15 -10.14 0.22 3.22
CA LEU A 15 -8.90 -0.16 3.90
C LEU A 15 -8.49 0.88 4.94
N LYS A 16 -8.16 0.41 6.14
CA LYS A 16 -7.53 1.24 7.17
C LYS A 16 -6.20 1.73 6.64
N ASN A 17 -6.03 3.06 6.67
CA ASN A 17 -4.88 3.72 6.08
C ASN A 17 -4.35 4.80 7.03
N LYS A 18 -3.07 5.15 6.83
CA LYS A 18 -2.36 6.15 7.65
C LYS A 18 -2.94 7.57 7.54
N LEU A 19 -3.84 7.83 6.60
CA LEU A 19 -4.46 9.12 6.36
C LEU A 19 -5.88 9.21 6.95
N HIS A 20 -6.37 8.15 7.59
CA HIS A 20 -7.73 8.05 8.14
C HIS A 20 -8.83 8.35 7.11
N ILE A 21 -8.60 8.04 5.84
CA ILE A 21 -9.56 8.26 4.76
C ILE A 21 -10.55 7.10 4.71
N HIS A 22 -11.85 7.40 4.83
CA HIS A 22 -12.92 6.41 4.80
C HIS A 22 -13.60 6.33 3.42
N ASN A 23 -13.28 7.23 2.48
CA ASN A 23 -13.82 7.16 1.13
C ASN A 23 -12.86 6.37 0.23
N ALA A 24 -13.30 5.21 -0.27
CA ALA A 24 -12.49 4.30 -1.08
C ALA A 24 -11.92 4.96 -2.36
N GLN A 25 -12.73 5.74 -3.07
CA GLN A 25 -12.28 6.40 -4.30
C GLN A 25 -11.18 7.43 -4.02
N LYS A 26 -11.37 8.25 -2.97
CA LYS A 26 -10.37 9.24 -2.54
C LYS A 26 -9.08 8.56 -2.10
N LEU A 27 -9.17 7.47 -1.35
CA LEU A 27 -8.01 6.69 -0.92
C LEU A 27 -7.24 6.16 -2.13
N SER A 28 -7.93 5.48 -3.05
CA SER A 28 -7.34 4.91 -4.27
C SER A 28 -6.61 5.97 -5.10
N ASN A 29 -7.20 7.15 -5.29
CA ASN A 29 -6.58 8.22 -6.07
C ASN A 29 -5.26 8.72 -5.42
N ILE A 30 -5.24 8.86 -4.09
CA ILE A 30 -4.05 9.31 -3.36
C ILE A 30 -2.96 8.23 -3.37
N GLU A 31 -3.34 6.97 -3.17
CA GLU A 31 -2.43 5.83 -3.21
C GLU A 31 -1.79 5.67 -4.58
N TYR A 32 -2.58 5.81 -5.64
CA TYR A 32 -2.09 5.78 -7.02
C TYR A 32 -1.00 6.83 -7.26
N LEU A 33 -1.25 8.09 -6.90
CA LEU A 33 -0.31 9.18 -7.10
C LEU A 33 1.00 8.96 -6.33
N ARG A 34 0.91 8.59 -5.05
CA ARG A 34 2.10 8.34 -4.21
C ARG A 34 2.90 7.14 -4.69
N THR A 35 2.22 6.07 -5.06
CA THR A 35 2.85 4.84 -5.55
C THR A 35 3.56 5.10 -6.87
N THR A 36 2.95 5.89 -7.77
CA THR A 36 3.58 6.26 -9.06
C THR A 36 4.92 6.96 -8.85
N ILE A 37 5.00 7.93 -7.94
CA ILE A 37 6.25 8.63 -7.62
C ILE A 37 7.30 7.66 -7.07
N LYS A 38 6.91 6.76 -6.15
CA LYS A 38 7.83 5.74 -5.61
C LYS A 38 8.29 4.74 -6.66
N SER A 39 7.43 4.36 -7.59
CA SER A 39 7.76 3.45 -8.69
C SER A 39 8.82 4.05 -9.62
N ILE A 40 8.77 5.35 -9.89
CA ILE A 40 9.81 6.02 -10.69
C ILE A 40 11.18 5.91 -10.00
N ILE A 41 11.24 6.19 -8.69
CA ILE A 41 12.48 6.08 -7.91
C ILE A 41 12.97 4.62 -7.88
N LEU A 42 12.05 3.66 -7.72
CA LEU A 42 12.38 2.24 -7.73
C LEU A 42 13.00 1.79 -9.06
N LEU A 43 12.46 2.25 -10.18
CA LEU A 43 12.97 1.94 -11.51
C LEU A 43 14.38 2.51 -11.75
N ASP A 44 14.65 3.72 -11.25
CA ASP A 44 15.97 4.35 -11.31
C ASP A 44 17.03 3.56 -10.52
N GLN A 45 16.67 3.09 -9.32
CA GLN A 45 17.55 2.32 -8.44
C GLN A 45 17.91 0.93 -8.98
N LYS A 46 17.13 0.38 -9.92
CA LYS A 46 17.30 -0.96 -10.51
C LYS A 46 17.64 -2.04 -9.46
N PRO A 47 16.82 -2.22 -8.42
CA PRO A 47 17.14 -3.14 -7.34
C PRO A 47 17.17 -4.59 -7.85
N LYS A 48 18.20 -5.34 -7.43
CA LYS A 48 18.28 -6.77 -7.70
C LYS A 48 17.42 -7.53 -6.69
N ILE A 49 16.42 -8.26 -7.18
CA ILE A 49 15.57 -9.10 -6.35
C ILE A 49 16.22 -10.47 -6.24
N THR A 50 16.67 -10.83 -5.03
CA THR A 50 17.33 -12.12 -4.78
C THR A 50 16.55 -13.00 -3.81
N SER A 51 15.58 -12.44 -3.11
CA SER A 51 14.79 -13.13 -2.11
C SER A 51 13.40 -12.53 -1.94
N ILE A 52 12.49 -13.27 -1.32
CA ILE A 52 11.15 -12.78 -0.95
C ILE A 52 11.21 -11.59 0.03
N LYS A 53 12.27 -11.48 0.84
CA LYS A 53 12.48 -10.34 1.74
C LYS A 53 12.68 -9.04 0.96
N ASP A 54 13.27 -9.12 -0.23
CA ASP A 54 13.48 -7.94 -1.07
C ASP A 54 12.14 -7.43 -1.64
N LEU A 55 11.22 -8.35 -1.98
CA LEU A 55 9.85 -7.97 -2.34
C LEU A 55 9.12 -7.27 -1.18
N GLY A 56 9.31 -7.76 0.05
CA GLY A 56 8.78 -7.11 1.25
C GLY A 56 9.32 -5.69 1.46
N LYS A 57 10.59 -5.43 1.13
CA LYS A 57 11.16 -4.07 1.19
C LYS A 57 10.58 -3.16 0.12
N ILE A 58 10.34 -3.68 -1.08
CA ILE A 58 9.74 -2.91 -2.18
C ILE A 58 8.28 -2.54 -1.86
N HIS A 59 7.54 -3.44 -1.22
CA HIS A 59 6.15 -3.21 -0.83
C HIS A 59 5.96 -2.25 0.36
N LYS A 60 6.94 -2.17 1.26
CA LYS A 60 6.86 -1.44 2.54
C LYS A 60 6.86 0.09 2.40
#